data_AF-A0A9X8ZYG4-F1
#
_entry.id   AF-A0A9X8ZYG4-F1
#
_cell.length_a   1.000
_cell.length_b   1.000
_cell.length_c   1.000
_cell.angle_alpha   90.00
_cell.angle_beta   90.00
_cell.angle_gamma   90.00
#
_symmetry.space_group_name_H-M   'P 1'
#
loop_
_entity.id
_entity.type
_entity.pdbx_description
1 polymer ?
#
loop_
_entity_poly.entity_id
_entity_poly.type
_entity_poly.pdbx_seq_one_letter_code
_entity_poly.pdbx_strand_id
1 'polypeptide(L)' 'MMKAEEKFSPGLDGIVAAETKISFLDTVKGEIVIQGYDLIELSKTKEYLDIVHLLLEEHLPNEDEKVTLEKKLKEE' A
#
# COMPACT_ATOMS: atom_id res chain seq x y z
N MET A 1 -43.70 4.27 9.66
CA MET A 1 -42.33 4.74 9.42
C MET A 1 -41.39 3.66 9.92
N MET A 2 -40.74 2.92 9.01
CA MET A 2 -39.74 1.90 9.39
C MET A 2 -38.51 2.63 9.92
N LYS A 3 -38.16 2.40 11.18
CA LYS A 3 -36.84 2.78 11.69
C LYS A 3 -35.82 1.87 10.99
N ALA A 4 -34.87 2.47 10.28
CA ALA A 4 -33.66 1.75 9.92
C ALA A 4 -32.92 1.43 11.23
N GLU A 5 -32.73 0.15 11.54
CA GLU A 5 -31.77 -0.25 12.57
C GLU A 5 -30.37 0.08 12.03
N GLU A 6 -29.65 0.96 12.71
CA GLU A 6 -28.23 1.14 12.45
C GLU A 6 -27.52 -0.16 12.81
N LYS A 7 -27.10 -0.90 11.78
CA LYS A 7 -26.34 -2.14 11.94
C LYS A 7 -24.95 -1.78 12.46
N PHE A 8 -24.75 -1.89 13.77
CA PHE A 8 -23.45 -1.74 14.41
C PHE A 8 -22.57 -2.95 14.08
N SER A 9 -21.40 -2.71 13.49
CA SER A 9 -20.42 -3.74 13.10
C SER A 9 -19.13 -3.58 13.92
N PRO A 10 -19.00 -4.23 15.09
CA PRO A 10 -17.79 -4.14 15.90
C PRO A 10 -16.59 -4.72 15.13
N GLY A 11 -15.48 -3.98 15.07
CA GLY A 11 -14.24 -4.42 14.40
C GLY A 11 -14.25 -4.34 12.86
N LEU A 12 -15.33 -3.85 12.24
CA LEU A 12 -15.45 -3.67 10.78
C LEU A 12 -15.27 -4.95 9.94
N ASP A 13 -15.51 -6.12 10.51
CA ASP A 13 -15.37 -7.38 9.78
C ASP A 13 -16.34 -7.45 8.60
N GLY A 14 -15.81 -7.77 7.41
CA GLY A 14 -16.54 -7.75 6.14
C GLY A 14 -16.98 -6.37 5.64
N ILE A 15 -16.59 -5.26 6.28
CA ILE A 15 -16.95 -3.91 5.86
C ILE A 15 -15.85 -3.32 4.97
N VAL A 16 -16.19 -3.02 3.72
CA VAL A 16 -15.29 -2.28 2.81
C VAL A 16 -15.29 -0.80 3.24
N ALA A 17 -14.20 -0.36 3.86
CA ALA A 17 -14.05 1.01 4.34
C ALA A 17 -13.61 1.99 3.24
N ALA A 18 -12.81 1.53 2.28
CA ALA A 18 -12.27 2.33 1.19
C ALA A 18 -11.82 1.44 0.03
N GLU A 19 -11.70 2.05 -1.15
CA GLU A 19 -11.00 1.48 -2.30
C GLU A 19 -9.54 1.94 -2.28
N THR A 20 -8.62 1.09 -2.75
CA THR A 20 -7.19 1.43 -2.83
C THR A 20 -6.55 0.84 -4.07
N LYS A 21 -5.52 1.53 -4.58
CA LYS A 21 -4.63 1.03 -5.62
C LYS A 21 -3.29 0.54 -5.06
N ILE A 22 -3.00 0.85 -3.79
CA ILE A 22 -1.67 0.68 -3.18
C ILE A 22 -1.29 -0.79 -3.02
N SER A 23 -2.20 -1.62 -2.53
CA SER A 23 -1.89 -3.02 -2.24
C SER A 23 -3.11 -3.92 -2.32
N PHE A 24 -2.83 -5.21 -2.47
CA PHE A 24 -3.82 -6.28 -2.45
C PHE A 24 -3.28 -7.47 -1.66
N LEU A 25 -4.11 -8.01 -0.76
CA LEU A 25 -3.82 -9.19 0.05
C LEU A 25 -4.76 -10.31 -0.39
N ASP A 26 -4.22 -11.34 -1.06
CA ASP A 26 -4.96 -12.56 -1.40
C ASP A 26 -4.69 -13.61 -0.32
N THR A 27 -5.63 -13.78 0.62
CA THR A 27 -5.50 -14.76 1.70
C THR A 27 -5.70 -16.20 1.22
N VAL A 28 -6.33 -16.41 0.07
CA VAL A 28 -6.54 -17.76 -0.50
C VAL A 28 -5.25 -18.26 -1.15
N LYS A 29 -4.56 -17.39 -1.88
CA LYS A 29 -3.27 -17.70 -2.51
C LYS A 29 -2.06 -17.47 -1.60
N GLY A 30 -2.23 -16.72 -0.51
CA GLY A 30 -1.13 -16.33 0.38
C GLY A 30 -0.19 -15.31 -0.28
N GLU A 31 -0.73 -14.43 -1.11
CA GLU A 31 0.02 -13.47 -1.93
C GLU A 31 -0.24 -12.04 -1.44
N ILE A 32 0.80 -11.21 -1.46
CA ILE A 32 0.71 -9.78 -1.19
C ILE A 32 1.29 -9.03 -2.37
N VAL A 33 0.48 -8.18 -2.97
CA VAL A 33 0.84 -7.36 -4.12
C VAL A 33 0.90 -5.90 -3.68
N ILE A 34 1.99 -5.20 -4.03
CA ILE A 34 2.17 -3.76 -3.80
C ILE A 34 2.32 -3.09 -5.17
N GLN A 35 1.38 -2.20 -5.53
CA GLN A 35 1.37 -1.49 -6.82
C GLN A 35 1.62 -2.40 -8.04
N GLY A 36 1.05 -3.62 -8.02
CA GLY A 36 1.21 -4.61 -9.08
C GLY A 36 2.45 -5.51 -8.99
N TYR A 37 3.33 -5.30 -8.01
CA TYR A 37 4.52 -6.13 -7.78
C TYR A 37 4.33 -7.09 -6.61
N ASP A 38 4.92 -8.29 -6.69
CA ASP A 38 4.94 -9.24 -5.57
C ASP A 38 5.81 -8.72 -4.43
N LEU A 39 5.28 -8.73 -3.20
CA LEU A 39 5.97 -8.22 -2.01
C LEU A 39 7.27 -8.97 -1.72
N ILE A 40 7.29 -10.28 -1.92
CA ILE A 40 8.47 -11.11 -1.63
C ILE A 40 9.59 -10.78 -2.62
N GLU A 41 9.27 -10.58 -3.90
CA GLU A 41 10.22 -10.12 -4.91
C GLU A 41 10.77 -8.73 -4.58
N LEU A 42 9.89 -7.78 -4.25
CA LEU A 42 10.30 -6.43 -3.83
C LEU A 42 11.27 -6.50 -2.65
N SER A 43 10.98 -7.29 -1.62
CA SER A 43 11.81 -7.42 -0.42
C SER A 43 13.23 -7.96 -0.70
N LYS A 44 13.41 -8.69 -1.79
CA LYS A 44 14.70 -9.29 -2.17
C LYS A 44 15.51 -8.42 -3.12
N THR A 45 14.86 -7.53 -3.86
CA THR A 45 15.45 -6.84 -5.02
C THR A 45 15.49 -5.33 -4.88
N LYS A 46 14.76 -4.75 -3.93
CA LYS A 46 14.60 -3.30 -3.77
C LYS A 46 14.99 -2.85 -2.38
N GLU A 47 15.47 -1.62 -2.29
CA GLU A 47 15.84 -0.98 -1.04
C GLU A 47 14.66 -0.20 -0.45
N TYR A 48 14.79 0.19 0.82
CA TYR A 48 13.75 0.93 1.53
C TYR A 48 13.25 2.16 0.76
N LEU A 49 14.16 2.98 0.21
CA LEU A 49 13.79 4.19 -0.53
C LEU A 49 13.05 3.88 -1.83
N ASP A 50 13.36 2.76 -2.48
CA ASP A 50 12.64 2.32 -3.69
C ASP A 50 11.18 2.00 -3.36
N ILE A 51 10.96 1.34 -2.22
CA ILE A 51 9.62 1.00 -1.74
C ILE A 51 8.85 2.24 -1.29
N VAL A 52 9.49 3.18 -0.57
CA VAL A 52 8.85 4.44 -0.18
C VAL A 52 8.39 5.21 -1.42
N HIS A 53 9.26 5.31 -2.44
CA HIS A 53 8.91 5.97 -3.69
C HIS A 53 7.75 5.25 -4.41
N LEU A 54 7.80 3.92 -4.50
CA LEU A 54 6.72 3.13 -5.11
C LEU A 54 5.36 3.37 -4.42
N LEU A 55 5.35 3.46 -3.09
CA LEU A 55 4.13 3.66 -2.32
C LEU A 55 3.55 5.08 -2.46
N LEU A 56 4.40 6.09 -2.65
CA LEU A 56 3.99 7.48 -2.75
C LEU A 56 3.70 7.93 -4.18
N GLU A 57 4.53 7.51 -5.13
CA GLU A 57 4.50 7.96 -6.53
C GLU A 57 3.96 6.90 -7.49
N GLU A 58 3.56 5.73 -6.99
CA GLU A 58 2.95 4.62 -7.75
C GLU A 58 3.89 3.96 -8.78
N HIS A 59 5.18 4.28 -8.77
CA HIS A 59 6.21 3.62 -9.57
C HIS A 59 7.57 3.54 -8.86
N LEU A 60 8.40 2.58 -9.28
CA LEU A 60 9.78 2.49 -8.80
C LEU A 60 10.58 3.73 -9.24
N PRO A 61 11.49 4.22 -8.39
CA PRO A 61 12.26 5.41 -8.72
C PRO A 61 13.32 5.10 -9.79
N ASN A 62 13.64 6.12 -10.57
CA ASN A 62 14.94 6.22 -11.21
C ASN A 62 16.00 6.79 -10.22
N GLU A 63 17.26 6.85 -10.65
CA GLU A 63 18.37 7.31 -9.80
C GLU A 63 18.16 8.75 -9.27
N ASP A 64 17.67 9.67 -10.11
CA ASP A 64 17.47 11.07 -9.73
C ASP A 64 16.31 11.23 -8.73
N GLU A 65 15.23 10.47 -8.94
CA GLU A 65 14.07 10.40 -8.04
C GLU A 65 14.46 9.87 -6.67
N LYS A 66 15.28 8.82 -6.63
CA LYS A 66 15.79 8.23 -5.39
C LYS A 66 16.65 9.22 -4.59
N VAL A 67 17.56 9.93 -5.27
CA VAL A 67 18.40 10.97 -4.64
C VAL A 67 17.53 12.12 -4.11
N THR A 68 16.52 12.53 -4.87
CA THR A 68 15.59 13.59 -4.47
C THR A 68 14.79 13.21 -3.23
N LEU A 69 14.27 11.98 -3.20
CA LEU A 69 13.55 11.44 -2.04
C LEU A 69 14.46 11.34 -0.82
N GLU A 70 15.69 10.85 -0.97
CA GLU A 70 16.65 10.75 0.12
C GLU A 70 16.96 12.12 0.74
N LYS A 71 17.16 13.13 -0.09
CA LYS A 71 17.39 14.50 0.38
C LYS A 71 16.19 15.03 1.16
N LYS A 72 14.98 14.85 0.61
CA LYS A 72 13.73 15.28 1.27
C LYS A 72 13.58 14.66 2.67
N LEU A 73 13.89 13.37 2.82
CA LEU A 73 13.80 12.68 4.12
C LEU A 73 14.85 13.12 5.14
N LYS A 74 15.99 13.68 4.71
CA LYS A 74 17.04 14.20 5.60
C LYS A 74 16.77 15.64 6.07
N GLU A 75 15.90 16.36 5.37
CA GLU A 75 15.55 17.75 5.66
C GLU A 75 14.36 17.89 6.62
N GLU A 76 13.66 16.79 6.91
CA GLU A 76 12.59 16.65 7.93
C GLU A 76 13.16 16.29 9.31
#